data_AF-A0A2K1SWG3-F1
#
_entry.id   AF-A0A2K1SWG3-F1
#
_cell.length_a   1.000
_cell.length_b   1.000
_cell.length_c   1.000
_cell.angle_alpha   90.00
_cell.angle_beta   90.00
_cell.angle_gamma   90.00
#
_symmetry.space_group_name_H-M   'P 1'
#
loop_
_entity.id
_entity.type
_entity.pdbx_description
1 polymer ?
#
loop_
_entity_poly.entity_id
_entity_poly.type
_entity_poly.pdbx_seq_one_letter_code
_entity_poly.pdbx_strand_id
1 'polypeptide(L)'
;MGVNSSDKKSSKVDLVSQSLNFSNVNSIYGDFDDVENSSRGKYSKKTSNNSSAVQGVLFSFSAGVDYEKGYRGTVAMKIAGITYRQLDYWARKHIIEPSITPSHGSGSRRLYSFKDIVIMTVAKKLLDAGVNLQNVTNAILFLYCHSEESLNKMTIICDGNNVQECDVDKNNILDMLSTGSAVFAINVGQICKRVESDLESENFTPLQLD
;
A
#
# COMPACT_ATOMS: atom_id res chain seq x y z
N MET A 1 -14.11 48.60 -6.59
CA MET A 1 -14.15 48.21 -5.16
C MET A 1 -15.24 47.16 -5.04
N GLY A 2 -14.97 45.85 -5.15
CA GLY A 2 -14.14 45.00 -4.30
C GLY A 2 -14.95 44.62 -3.05
N VAL A 3 -15.26 43.37 -2.69
CA VAL A 3 -14.81 42.02 -3.08
C VAL A 3 -15.90 41.02 -2.68
N ASN A 4 -16.12 39.97 -3.49
CA ASN A 4 -17.04 38.87 -3.22
C ASN A 4 -16.49 37.92 -2.14
N SER A 5 -17.37 37.47 -1.26
CA SER A 5 -17.14 36.45 -0.25
C SER A 5 -17.45 35.07 -0.83
N SER A 6 -16.42 34.33 -1.19
CA SER A 6 -16.48 32.89 -1.48
C SER A 6 -15.16 32.25 -1.08
N ASP A 7 -15.24 31.00 -0.65
CA ASP A 7 -14.14 30.07 -0.33
C ASP A 7 -13.72 29.95 1.14
N LYS A 8 -14.57 29.24 1.90
CA LYS A 8 -14.12 28.32 2.95
C LYS A 8 -14.70 26.93 2.69
N LYS A 9 -14.06 26.16 1.81
CA LYS A 9 -14.13 24.69 1.82
C LYS A 9 -12.76 24.18 2.22
N SER A 10 -12.49 24.20 3.52
CA SER A 10 -11.40 23.40 4.10
C SER A 10 -11.90 21.96 4.13
N SER A 11 -11.33 21.13 3.26
CA SER A 11 -11.68 19.73 3.07
C SER A 11 -11.17 18.88 4.24
N LYS A 12 -12.04 17.99 4.71
CA LYS A 12 -11.85 16.98 5.79
C LYS A 12 -10.61 16.05 5.66
N VAL A 13 -9.84 16.18 4.58
CA VAL A 13 -8.65 15.36 4.28
C VAL A 13 -7.42 15.76 5.10
N ASP A 14 -7.36 16.98 5.62
CA ASP A 14 -6.19 17.49 6.35
C ASP A 14 -6.05 16.95 7.79
N LEU A 15 -7.10 16.33 8.34
CA LEU A 15 -7.13 15.91 9.75
C LEU A 15 -6.61 14.49 9.99
N VAL A 16 -6.52 13.63 8.96
CA VAL A 16 -6.03 12.24 9.12
C VAL A 16 -4.50 12.18 9.09
N SER A 17 -3.84 13.17 8.50
CA SER A 17 -2.39 13.20 8.30
C SER A 17 -1.57 13.51 9.56
N GLN A 18 -2.21 13.91 10.68
CA GLN A 18 -1.49 14.50 11.83
C GLN A 18 -1.19 13.56 13.02
N SER A 19 -1.24 12.22 12.89
CA SER A 19 -0.95 11.35 14.06
C SER A 19 0.03 10.20 13.87
N LEU A 20 0.83 10.15 12.81
CA LEU A 20 1.91 9.16 12.70
C LEU A 20 3.29 9.83 12.63
N ASN A 21 3.92 9.99 13.80
CA ASN A 21 5.32 10.41 13.92
C ASN A 21 6.26 9.32 13.36
N PHE A 22 6.74 9.49 12.13
CA PHE A 22 7.56 8.51 11.40
C PHE A 22 9.09 8.76 11.45
N SER A 23 9.59 9.46 12.46
CA SER A 23 11.02 9.80 12.56
C SER A 23 11.98 8.62 12.78
N ASN A 24 11.50 7.37 12.84
CA ASN A 24 12.30 6.19 13.21
C ASN A 24 12.50 5.16 12.09
N VAL A 25 12.12 5.45 10.85
CA VAL A 25 12.18 4.46 9.75
C VAL A 25 13.61 4.33 9.17
N ASN A 26 14.45 5.37 9.26
CA ASN A 26 15.74 5.44 8.56
C ASN A 26 16.90 4.62 9.17
N SER A 27 16.75 4.03 10.36
CA SER A 27 17.84 3.33 11.08
C SER A 27 18.04 1.86 10.66
N ILE A 28 17.17 1.31 9.82
CA ILE A 28 17.07 -0.16 9.62
C ILE A 28 17.57 -0.61 8.22
N TYR A 29 18.00 0.30 7.34
CA TYR A 29 18.29 0.00 5.92
C TYR A 29 19.74 -0.34 5.58
N GLY A 30 20.41 -1.16 6.41
CA GLY A 30 21.79 -1.59 6.18
C GLY A 30 21.99 -2.82 5.27
N ASP A 31 20.97 -3.65 5.04
CA ASP A 31 21.20 -5.05 4.60
C ASP A 31 20.53 -5.44 3.27
N PHE A 32 20.24 -4.50 2.35
CA PHE A 32 19.53 -4.85 1.11
C PHE A 32 20.40 -5.35 -0.05
N ASP A 33 21.72 -5.34 0.09
CA ASP A 33 22.64 -5.91 -0.90
C ASP A 33 23.50 -6.97 -0.22
N ASP A 34 23.05 -8.23 -0.21
CA ASP A 34 23.92 -9.41 -0.42
C ASP A 34 23.21 -10.78 -0.20
N VAL A 35 23.55 -11.70 -1.11
CA VAL A 35 23.77 -13.14 -0.90
C VAL A 35 22.61 -14.13 -1.10
N GLU A 36 22.81 -14.87 -2.21
CA GLU A 36 22.35 -16.21 -2.52
C GLU A 36 22.56 -17.24 -1.39
N ASN A 37 21.82 -18.34 -1.51
CA ASN A 37 22.11 -19.67 -0.96
C ASN A 37 21.63 -20.00 0.47
N SER A 38 20.63 -20.90 0.49
CA SER A 38 20.52 -22.11 1.30
C SER A 38 21.07 -22.12 2.74
N SER A 39 20.19 -22.22 3.74
CA SER A 39 20.04 -23.45 4.55
C SER A 39 19.18 -23.25 5.80
N ARG A 40 18.50 -24.34 6.17
CA ARG A 40 17.60 -24.52 7.30
C ARG A 40 18.30 -24.33 8.65
N GLY A 41 17.66 -23.60 9.57
CA GLY A 41 18.02 -23.56 11.00
C GLY A 41 16.77 -23.51 11.86
N LYS A 42 16.57 -24.53 12.71
CA LYS A 42 15.44 -24.70 13.64
C LYS A 42 15.73 -23.97 14.95
N TYR A 43 14.76 -23.24 15.52
CA TYR A 43 14.77 -22.88 16.94
C TYR A 43 13.40 -23.05 17.60
N SER A 44 13.45 -23.52 18.85
CA SER A 44 12.35 -24.06 19.65
C SER A 44 11.81 -23.04 20.68
N LYS A 45 10.56 -23.33 21.04
CA LYS A 45 9.59 -22.77 22.00
C LYS A 45 10.14 -22.31 23.36
N LYS A 46 9.58 -21.20 23.89
CA LYS A 46 9.39 -21.00 25.34
C LYS A 46 8.08 -20.24 25.62
N THR A 47 7.31 -20.77 26.56
CA THR A 47 5.95 -20.38 26.98
C THR A 47 5.98 -19.47 28.20
N SER A 48 5.05 -18.52 28.29
CA SER A 48 4.54 -18.01 29.58
C SER A 48 3.18 -17.31 29.41
N ASN A 49 2.23 -17.72 30.25
CA ASN A 49 0.85 -17.29 30.38
C ASN A 49 0.70 -15.83 30.86
N ASN A 50 -0.32 -15.11 30.37
CA ASN A 50 -1.25 -14.38 31.25
C ASN A 50 -2.53 -13.93 30.54
N SER A 51 -3.65 -14.46 31.05
CA SER A 51 -4.96 -13.85 31.32
C SER A 51 -5.42 -12.60 30.53
N SER A 52 -6.45 -12.83 29.70
CA SER A 52 -7.74 -12.14 29.71
C SER A 52 -7.72 -10.60 29.80
N ALA A 53 -7.54 -9.97 28.64
CA ALA A 53 -8.23 -8.72 28.31
C ALA A 53 -8.84 -8.89 26.92
N VAL A 54 -10.12 -9.28 26.87
CA VAL A 54 -10.91 -9.21 25.63
C VAL A 54 -11.31 -7.75 25.47
N GLN A 55 -10.37 -6.93 25.00
CA GLN A 55 -10.67 -5.58 24.58
C GLN A 55 -11.26 -5.67 23.17
N GLY A 56 -12.60 -5.67 23.12
CA GLY A 56 -13.36 -5.63 21.89
C GLY A 56 -12.88 -4.46 21.02
N VAL A 57 -12.52 -4.77 19.78
CA VAL A 57 -12.26 -3.78 18.73
C VAL A 57 -13.52 -2.94 18.54
N LEU A 58 -13.50 -1.71 19.08
CA LEU A 58 -14.63 -0.78 19.08
C LEU A 58 -14.85 -0.10 17.73
N PHE A 59 -13.87 -0.17 16.82
CA PHE A 59 -14.01 0.27 15.43
C PHE A 59 -13.28 -0.72 14.52
N SER A 60 -14.03 -1.65 13.93
CA SER A 60 -13.58 -2.27 12.68
C SER A 60 -13.70 -1.19 11.61
N PHE A 61 -12.58 -0.68 11.10
CA PHE A 61 -12.58 0.10 9.87
C PHE A 61 -12.79 -0.83 8.67
N SER A 62 -13.81 -1.69 8.74
CA SER A 62 -14.45 -2.24 7.56
C SER A 62 -15.38 -1.15 7.04
N ALA A 63 -14.79 -0.05 6.55
CA ALA A 63 -15.50 0.80 5.61
C ALA A 63 -16.02 -0.14 4.53
N GLY A 64 -17.35 -0.22 4.39
CA GLY A 64 -18.08 -1.27 3.66
C GLY A 64 -17.68 -1.41 2.19
N VAL A 65 -16.52 -2.02 1.96
CA VAL A 65 -16.08 -2.52 0.69
C VAL A 65 -16.46 -3.99 0.71
N ASP A 66 -17.54 -4.31 0.02
CA ASP A 66 -17.93 -5.70 -0.23
C ASP A 66 -16.91 -6.31 -1.18
N TYR A 67 -15.91 -6.96 -0.60
CA TYR A 67 -14.99 -7.76 -1.36
C TYR A 67 -15.71 -9.06 -1.75
N GLU A 68 -15.80 -9.34 -3.05
CA GLU A 68 -16.31 -10.63 -3.53
C GLU A 68 -15.23 -11.73 -3.50
N LYS A 69 -13.95 -11.31 -3.59
CA LYS A 69 -12.79 -12.19 -3.76
C LYS A 69 -11.64 -11.78 -2.84
N GLY A 70 -11.04 -12.76 -2.17
CA GLY A 70 -9.80 -12.60 -1.41
C GLY A 70 -8.66 -13.47 -1.92
N TYR A 71 -7.46 -12.88 -2.02
CA TYR A 71 -6.27 -13.55 -2.55
C TYR A 71 -5.27 -13.85 -1.45
N ARG A 72 -4.68 -15.05 -1.50
CA ARG A 72 -3.63 -15.43 -0.54
C ARG A 72 -2.35 -14.67 -0.81
N GLY A 73 -1.52 -14.55 0.23
CA GLY A 73 -0.18 -13.97 0.11
C GLY A 73 0.65 -14.57 -1.04
N THR A 74 0.54 -15.87 -1.33
CA THR A 74 1.23 -16.51 -2.46
C THR A 74 0.83 -15.93 -3.81
N VAL A 75 -0.47 -15.66 -4.02
CA VAL A 75 -0.99 -15.01 -5.23
C VAL A 75 -0.57 -13.55 -5.24
N ALA A 76 -0.80 -12.82 -4.14
CA ALA A 76 -0.43 -11.41 -4.03
C ALA A 76 1.05 -11.15 -4.34
N MET A 77 1.96 -11.97 -3.80
CA MET A 77 3.41 -11.87 -4.09
C MET A 77 3.73 -12.09 -5.57
N LYS A 78 3.15 -13.14 -6.15
CA LYS A 78 3.38 -13.51 -7.55
C LYS A 78 2.96 -12.37 -8.48
N ILE A 79 1.77 -11.84 -8.27
CA ILE A 79 1.16 -10.83 -9.14
C ILE A 79 1.83 -9.47 -8.94
N ALA A 80 2.08 -9.07 -7.70
CA ALA A 80 2.75 -7.80 -7.41
C ALA A 80 4.27 -7.80 -7.71
N GLY A 81 4.86 -8.97 -7.98
CA GLY A 81 6.30 -9.10 -8.25
C GLY A 81 7.16 -8.81 -7.02
N ILE A 82 6.66 -9.14 -5.82
CA ILE A 82 7.37 -8.93 -4.55
C ILE A 82 7.78 -10.26 -3.92
N THR A 83 8.83 -10.20 -3.10
CA THR A 83 9.30 -11.37 -2.35
C THR A 83 8.46 -11.63 -1.10
N TYR A 84 8.54 -12.85 -0.57
CA TYR A 84 7.95 -13.19 0.73
C TYR A 84 8.44 -12.29 1.86
N ARG A 85 9.73 -11.91 1.85
CA ARG A 85 10.29 -11.02 2.85
C ARG A 85 9.69 -9.62 2.76
N GLN A 86 9.49 -9.09 1.54
CA GLN A 86 8.85 -7.79 1.34
C GLN A 86 7.41 -7.81 1.86
N LEU A 87 6.62 -8.83 1.49
CA LEU A 87 5.25 -8.96 1.98
C LEU A 87 5.18 -9.09 3.51
N ASP A 88 6.02 -9.94 4.10
CA ASP A 88 6.06 -10.14 5.56
C ASP A 88 6.54 -8.88 6.30
N TYR A 89 7.56 -8.19 5.78
CA TYR A 89 8.04 -6.93 6.34
C TYR A 89 6.96 -5.86 6.30
N TRP A 90 6.30 -5.66 5.16
CA TRP A 90 5.22 -4.68 5.02
C TRP A 90 4.06 -4.97 5.97
N ALA A 91 3.66 -6.24 6.12
CA ALA A 91 2.61 -6.62 7.06
C ALA A 91 3.04 -6.41 8.52
N ARG A 92 4.28 -6.76 8.90
CA ARG A 92 4.78 -6.56 10.28
C ARG A 92 5.00 -5.11 10.65
N LYS A 93 5.25 -4.25 9.66
CA LYS A 93 5.43 -2.81 9.85
C LYS A 93 4.17 -2.00 9.61
N HIS A 94 3.03 -2.66 9.35
CA HIS A 94 1.75 -2.02 9.07
C HIS A 94 1.83 -1.05 7.87
N ILE A 95 2.70 -1.33 6.90
CA ILE A 95 2.86 -0.50 5.69
C ILE A 95 1.79 -0.90 4.66
N ILE A 96 1.65 -2.20 4.42
CA ILE A 96 0.58 -2.79 3.60
C ILE A 96 0.04 -3.99 4.36
N GLU A 97 -1.23 -3.92 4.74
CA GLU A 97 -1.93 -4.97 5.46
C GLU A 97 -3.00 -5.63 4.58
N PRO A 98 -3.30 -6.92 4.80
CA PRO A 98 -4.45 -7.56 4.15
C PRO A 98 -5.76 -6.88 4.59
N SER A 99 -6.46 -6.27 3.64
CA SER A 99 -7.68 -5.51 3.90
C SER A 99 -8.93 -6.36 4.13
N ILE A 100 -8.94 -7.62 3.69
CA ILE A 100 -10.11 -8.53 3.83
C ILE A 100 -10.05 -9.30 5.15
N THR A 101 -8.94 -9.99 5.40
CA THR A 101 -8.76 -10.74 6.65
C THR A 101 -7.41 -10.35 7.26
N PRO A 102 -7.43 -9.36 8.18
CA PRO A 102 -6.28 -9.07 9.01
C PRO A 102 -5.95 -10.28 9.86
N SER A 103 -4.67 -10.43 10.23
CA SER A 103 -4.21 -11.60 10.98
C SER A 103 -4.81 -11.60 12.40
N HIS A 104 -5.77 -12.48 12.69
CA HIS A 104 -6.36 -12.66 14.02
C HIS A 104 -6.16 -14.12 14.49
N GLY A 105 -5.00 -14.40 15.08
CA GLY A 105 -4.71 -15.69 15.73
C GLY A 105 -4.08 -16.78 14.85
N SER A 106 -3.73 -17.92 15.47
CA SER A 106 -3.07 -19.05 14.80
C SER A 106 -4.08 -19.87 13.96
N GLY A 107 -4.54 -19.29 12.85
CA GLY A 107 -5.49 -19.96 11.97
C GLY A 107 -6.08 -19.04 10.89
N SER A 108 -6.15 -17.73 11.15
CA SER A 108 -6.62 -16.76 10.16
C SER A 108 -5.64 -16.71 8.98
N ARG A 109 -6.14 -16.93 7.78
CA ARG A 109 -5.35 -16.77 6.55
C ARG A 109 -5.41 -15.30 6.14
N ARG A 110 -4.25 -14.68 5.88
CA ARG A 110 -4.18 -13.34 5.31
C ARG A 110 -4.80 -13.36 3.92
N LEU A 111 -5.86 -12.56 3.74
CA LEU A 111 -6.51 -12.38 2.45
C LEU A 111 -6.36 -10.92 2.03
N TYR A 112 -5.77 -10.74 0.85
CA TYR A 112 -5.52 -9.45 0.23
C TYR A 112 -6.61 -9.19 -0.83
N SER A 113 -7.07 -7.95 -0.90
CA SER A 113 -8.00 -7.52 -1.94
C SER A 113 -7.28 -7.28 -3.27
N PHE A 114 -8.07 -7.06 -4.32
CA PHE A 114 -7.55 -6.55 -5.59
C PHE A 114 -6.76 -5.25 -5.38
N LYS A 115 -7.35 -4.29 -4.66
CA LYS A 115 -6.72 -3.01 -4.34
C LYS A 115 -5.40 -3.17 -3.59
N ASP A 116 -5.30 -4.08 -2.62
CA ASP A 116 -4.04 -4.35 -1.92
C ASP A 116 -2.93 -4.75 -2.90
N ILE A 117 -3.24 -5.67 -3.83
CA ILE A 117 -2.27 -6.16 -4.82
C ILE A 117 -1.85 -5.05 -5.80
N VAL A 118 -2.79 -4.19 -6.22
CA VAL A 118 -2.47 -3.01 -7.04
C VAL A 118 -1.51 -2.09 -6.29
N ILE A 119 -1.79 -1.76 -5.03
CA ILE A 119 -0.94 -0.88 -4.21
C ILE A 119 0.44 -1.49 -3.99
N MET A 120 0.54 -2.80 -3.72
CA MET A 120 1.81 -3.52 -3.65
C MET A 120 2.61 -3.41 -4.95
N THR A 121 1.94 -3.54 -6.10
CA THR A 121 2.56 -3.46 -7.42
C THR A 121 3.12 -2.06 -7.69
N VAL A 122 2.37 -1.02 -7.33
CA VAL A 122 2.82 0.37 -7.43
C VAL A 122 4.00 0.64 -6.49
N ALA A 123 3.91 0.20 -5.24
CA ALA A 123 4.98 0.33 -4.26
C ALA A 123 6.28 -0.32 -4.73
N LYS A 124 6.19 -1.54 -5.27
CA LYS A 124 7.32 -2.26 -5.87
C LYS A 124 7.95 -1.47 -7.02
N LYS A 125 7.14 -0.93 -7.93
CA LYS A 125 7.63 -0.11 -9.05
C LYS A 125 8.34 1.16 -8.60
N LEU A 126 7.84 1.83 -7.56
CA LEU A 126 8.51 3.01 -7.00
C LEU A 126 9.86 2.64 -6.35
N LEU A 127 9.91 1.54 -5.61
CA LEU A 127 11.17 1.03 -5.04
C LEU A 127 12.18 0.65 -6.13
N ASP A 128 11.73 0.02 -7.21
CA ASP A 128 12.59 -0.35 -8.35
C ASP A 128 13.11 0.85 -9.13
N ALA A 129 12.39 1.96 -9.09
CA ALA A 129 12.83 3.24 -9.63
C ALA A 129 13.79 4.00 -8.69
N GLY A 130 14.10 3.46 -7.51
CA GLY A 130 14.99 4.07 -6.53
C GLY A 130 14.33 5.12 -5.64
N VAL A 131 12.99 5.21 -5.62
CA VAL A 131 12.27 6.08 -4.69
C VAL A 131 12.47 5.55 -3.27
N ASN A 132 12.86 6.44 -2.35
CA ASN A 132 13.11 6.03 -0.96
C ASN A 132 11.83 5.51 -0.28
N LEU A 133 11.98 4.65 0.73
CA LEU A 133 10.83 3.99 1.33
C LEU A 133 9.86 4.96 2.02
N GLN A 134 10.34 6.06 2.60
CA GLN A 134 9.47 7.04 3.24
C GLN A 134 8.46 7.58 2.22
N ASN A 135 8.92 7.92 1.03
CA ASN A 135 8.07 8.41 -0.06
C ASN A 135 7.18 7.31 -0.64
N VAL A 136 7.69 6.09 -0.75
CA VAL A 136 6.85 4.94 -1.11
C VAL A 136 5.73 4.72 -0.10
N THR A 137 6.01 4.88 1.19
CA THR A 137 5.01 4.74 2.26
C THR A 137 3.96 5.85 2.17
N ASN A 138 4.37 7.09 1.92
CA ASN A 138 3.44 8.20 1.68
C ASN A 138 2.56 7.94 0.45
N ALA A 139 3.15 7.43 -0.63
CA ALA A 139 2.40 7.06 -1.84
C ALA A 139 1.39 5.93 -1.57
N ILE A 140 1.77 4.92 -0.79
CA ILE A 140 0.87 3.84 -0.37
C ILE A 140 -0.34 4.40 0.38
N LEU A 141 -0.11 5.27 1.37
CA LEU A 141 -1.20 5.92 2.12
C LEU A 141 -2.10 6.74 1.20
N PHE A 142 -1.50 7.52 0.30
CA PHE A 142 -2.22 8.28 -0.71
C PHE A 142 -3.11 7.38 -1.57
N LEU A 143 -2.60 6.27 -2.08
CA LEU A 143 -3.37 5.33 -2.91
C LEU A 143 -4.49 4.62 -2.13
N TYR A 144 -4.27 4.32 -0.84
CA TYR A 144 -5.31 3.74 0.02
C TYR A 144 -6.52 4.65 0.20
N CYS A 145 -6.34 5.97 0.14
CA CYS A 145 -7.44 6.94 0.22
C CYS A 145 -8.34 6.98 -1.03
N HIS A 146 -7.93 6.36 -2.14
CA HIS A 146 -8.68 6.40 -3.41
C HIS A 146 -9.55 5.15 -3.62
N SER A 147 -10.71 5.32 -4.24
CA SER A 147 -11.53 4.17 -4.67
C SER A 147 -10.86 3.41 -5.81
N GLU A 148 -11.23 2.14 -6.02
CA GLU A 148 -10.74 1.37 -7.17
C GLU A 148 -11.07 2.06 -8.51
N GLU A 149 -12.24 2.69 -8.62
CA GLU A 149 -12.61 3.47 -9.81
C GLU A 149 -11.68 4.67 -10.06
N SER A 150 -11.27 5.36 -8.99
CA SER A 150 -10.33 6.47 -9.09
C SER A 150 -8.94 5.98 -9.48
N LEU A 151 -8.46 4.90 -8.86
CA LEU A 151 -7.18 4.28 -9.22
C LEU A 151 -7.12 3.85 -10.70
N ASN A 152 -8.24 3.39 -11.26
CA ASN A 152 -8.36 3.00 -12.67
C ASN A 152 -8.13 4.14 -13.68
N LYS A 153 -8.23 5.40 -13.24
CA LYS A 153 -8.03 6.60 -14.08
C LYS A 153 -6.77 7.38 -13.70
N MET A 154 -6.12 7.00 -12.61
CA MET A 154 -5.03 7.73 -12.01
C MET A 154 -3.69 7.46 -12.71
N THR A 155 -2.88 8.52 -12.82
CA THR A 155 -1.44 8.43 -13.06
C THR A 155 -0.75 9.17 -11.92
N ILE A 156 0.24 8.54 -11.29
CA ILE A 156 1.08 9.20 -10.27
C ILE A 156 2.43 9.60 -10.88
N ILE A 157 3.02 10.66 -10.35
CA ILE A 157 4.32 11.17 -10.75
C ILE A 157 5.21 11.36 -9.53
N CYS A 158 6.51 11.19 -9.72
CA CYS A 158 7.50 11.26 -8.66
C CYS A 158 8.82 11.85 -9.17
N ASP A 159 9.44 12.73 -8.39
CA ASP A 159 10.77 13.31 -8.62
C ASP A 159 11.87 12.67 -7.75
N GLY A 160 11.57 11.51 -7.15
CA GLY A 160 12.39 10.81 -6.16
C GLY A 160 12.13 11.27 -4.71
N ASN A 161 11.62 12.49 -4.52
CA ASN A 161 11.43 13.11 -3.21
C ASN A 161 9.96 13.29 -2.83
N ASN A 162 9.05 13.40 -3.79
CA ASN A 162 7.63 13.51 -3.55
C ASN A 162 6.85 12.65 -4.56
N VAL A 163 5.66 12.19 -4.17
CA VAL A 163 4.74 11.45 -5.05
C VAL A 163 3.40 12.18 -5.06
N GLN A 164 2.87 12.46 -6.24
CA GLN A 164 1.59 13.15 -6.41
C GLN A 164 0.81 12.59 -7.61
N GLU A 165 -0.49 12.85 -7.65
CA GLU A 165 -1.30 12.57 -8.84
C GLU A 165 -0.93 13.54 -9.97
N CYS A 166 -0.92 13.04 -11.20
CA CYS A 166 -0.71 13.83 -12.41
C CYS A 166 -1.94 14.69 -12.66
N ASP A 167 -1.74 15.99 -12.86
CA ASP A 167 -2.83 16.89 -13.23
C ASP A 167 -3.40 16.50 -14.60
N VAL A 168 -4.68 16.84 -14.83
CA VAL A 168 -5.37 16.64 -16.12
C VAL A 168 -4.56 17.26 -17.26
N ASP A 169 -4.05 18.47 -17.04
CA ASP A 169 -3.26 19.24 -18.02
C ASP A 169 -1.76 18.91 -17.99
N LYS A 170 -1.31 18.03 -17.07
CA LYS A 170 0.09 17.62 -16.88
C LYS A 170 1.06 18.75 -16.53
N ASN A 171 0.56 19.88 -16.03
CA ASN A 171 1.37 21.04 -15.65
C ASN A 171 2.42 20.66 -14.60
N ASN A 172 2.02 19.89 -13.59
CA ASN A 172 2.95 19.46 -12.54
C ASN A 172 4.15 18.64 -13.05
N ILE A 173 4.00 17.84 -14.12
CA ILE A 173 5.14 17.18 -14.78
C ILE A 173 6.05 18.20 -15.44
N LEU A 174 5.47 19.14 -16.21
CA LEU A 174 6.23 20.16 -16.93
C LEU A 174 7.00 21.06 -15.96
N ASP A 175 6.37 21.45 -14.86
CA ASP A 175 6.98 22.24 -13.80
C ASP A 175 8.19 21.51 -13.21
N MET A 176 8.03 20.24 -12.83
CA MET A 176 9.14 19.42 -12.33
C MET A 176 10.29 19.32 -13.34
N LEU A 177 9.99 19.06 -14.62
CA LEU A 177 11.01 18.99 -15.66
C LEU A 177 11.72 20.35 -15.88
N SER A 178 10.99 21.46 -15.80
CA SER A 178 11.56 22.81 -15.96
C SER A 178 12.58 23.15 -14.88
N THR A 179 12.45 22.56 -13.69
CA THR A 179 13.42 22.69 -12.60
C THR A 179 14.68 21.83 -12.79
N GLY A 180 14.73 21.01 -13.85
CA GLY A 180 15.82 20.07 -14.10
C GLY A 180 15.71 18.75 -13.35
N SER A 181 14.56 18.49 -12.72
CA SER A 181 14.31 17.24 -11.99
C SER A 181 14.05 16.09 -12.96
N ALA A 182 14.57 14.89 -12.62
CA ALA A 182 14.15 13.66 -13.29
C ALA A 182 12.78 13.24 -12.74
N VAL A 183 11.84 12.90 -13.63
CA VAL A 183 10.47 12.54 -13.25
C VAL A 183 10.16 11.11 -13.69
N PHE A 184 9.62 10.33 -12.76
CA PHE A 184 9.02 9.03 -13.01
C PHE A 184 7.51 9.16 -13.00
N ALA A 185 6.85 8.60 -14.02
CA ALA A 185 5.39 8.54 -14.08
C ALA A 185 4.93 7.08 -14.09
N ILE A 186 3.93 6.77 -13.28
CA ILE A 186 3.31 5.45 -13.20
C ILE A 186 1.82 5.59 -13.49
N ASN A 187 1.37 5.02 -14.60
CA ASN A 187 -0.05 4.90 -14.90
C ASN A 187 -0.64 3.78 -14.02
N VAL A 188 -1.31 4.19 -12.94
CA VAL A 188 -1.93 3.27 -11.96
C VAL A 188 -3.09 2.53 -12.60
N GLY A 189 -3.88 3.20 -13.44
CA GLY A 189 -4.98 2.56 -14.15
C GLY A 189 -4.56 1.40 -15.05
N GLN A 190 -3.39 1.51 -15.70
CA GLN A 190 -2.84 0.41 -16.47
C GLN A 190 -2.37 -0.75 -15.58
N ILE A 191 -1.88 -0.46 -14.37
CA ILE A 191 -1.54 -1.48 -13.38
C ILE A 191 -2.80 -2.20 -12.91
N CYS A 192 -3.90 -1.48 -12.64
CA CYS A 192 -5.18 -2.08 -12.28
C CYS A 192 -5.62 -3.12 -13.33
N LYS A 193 -5.68 -2.72 -14.61
CA LYS A 193 -6.06 -3.62 -15.72
C LYS A 193 -5.17 -4.85 -15.83
N ARG A 194 -3.86 -4.66 -15.63
CA ARG A 194 -2.90 -5.77 -15.69
C ARG A 194 -3.08 -6.74 -14.53
N VAL A 195 -3.20 -6.22 -13.31
CA VAL A 195 -3.44 -7.03 -12.11
C VAL A 195 -4.76 -7.78 -12.25
N GLU A 196 -5.81 -7.14 -12.77
CA GLU A 196 -7.10 -7.77 -13.01
C GLU A 196 -6.98 -8.96 -13.95
N SER A 197 -6.33 -8.76 -15.11
CA SER A 197 -6.08 -9.82 -16.08
C SER A 197 -5.22 -10.95 -15.52
N ASP A 198 -4.15 -10.64 -14.77
CA ASP A 198 -3.29 -11.68 -14.21
C ASP A 198 -4.04 -12.54 -13.16
N LEU A 199 -4.98 -11.94 -12.42
CA LEU A 199 -5.79 -12.61 -11.40
C LEU A 199 -6.90 -13.50 -11.96
N GLU A 200 -7.32 -13.34 -13.22
CA GLU A 200 -8.33 -14.20 -13.85
C GLU A 200 -7.93 -15.69 -13.85
N SER A 201 -6.62 -15.94 -13.90
CA SER A 201 -6.04 -17.29 -13.91
C SER A 201 -5.71 -17.84 -12.51
N GLU A 202 -5.95 -17.07 -11.45
CA GLU A 202 -5.51 -17.38 -10.09
C GLU A 202 -6.65 -17.88 -9.20
N ASN A 203 -6.29 -18.72 -8.22
CA ASN A 203 -7.24 -19.16 -7.21
C ASN A 203 -7.53 -18.02 -6.22
N PHE A 204 -8.81 -17.77 -5.98
CA PHE A 204 -9.27 -16.85 -4.95
C PHE A 204 -10.12 -17.58 -3.90
N THR A 205 -10.26 -16.96 -2.74
CA THR A 205 -11.20 -17.39 -1.69
C THR A 205 -12.46 -16.54 -1.87
N PRO A 206 -13.62 -17.14 -2.22
CA PRO A 206 -14.87 -16.41 -2.28
C PRO A 206 -15.23 -15.93 -0.88
N LEU A 207 -15.75 -14.72 -0.78
CA LEU A 207 -16.21 -14.14 0.47
C LEU A 207 -17.74 -14.19 0.45
N GLN A 208 -18.33 -14.92 1.38
CA GLN A 208 -19.78 -14.98 1.48
C GLN A 208 -20.28 -13.63 2.01
N LEU A 209 -21.12 -12.97 1.23
CA LEU A 209 -22.01 -11.93 1.68
C LEU A 209 -23.13 -12.64 2.47
N ASP A 210 -23.07 -12.57 3.79
CA ASP A 210 -24.16 -13.00 4.67
C ASP A 210 -25.34 -12.01 4.61
#